data_AF-A0AAC8Q0B5-F1
#
_entry.id   AF-A0AAC8Q0B5-F1
#
_cell.length_a   1.000
_cell.length_b   1.000
_cell.length_c   1.000
_cell.angle_alpha   90.00
_cell.angle_beta   90.00
_cell.angle_gamma   90.00
#
_symmetry.space_group_name_H-M   'P 1'
#
loop_
_entity.id
_entity.type
_entity.pdbx_description
1 polymer ?
#
loop_
_entity_poly.entity_id
_entity_poly.type
_entity_poly.pdbx_seq_one_letter_code
_entity_poly.pdbx_strand_id
1 'polypeptide(L)'
;MSGPDSYFEKPTDQQMARAVADGDVETIRRLLESHEVDPLAVGRDATNWLTIAVAARQKGSLDTLLEHGALGDPKGKIAGQALYAATLLEDLYWLKRLHAAGADLNNHGGGDLLLEVAVDTRNRETLDFYLEHGADLDLRTNTGGSVALSTAQAKRFDLVNEFLDRGASPWVMDSLGSTLGSAAERAGKVPAWDHRSPMNQERLLLLERLHAIGFPNPAPTATEGRALREAGKWPPPGAPATAPRPAAP
;
A
#
# COMPACT_ATOMS: atom_id res chain seq x y z
N MET A 1 -14.74 19.14 -17.36
CA MET A 1 -13.67 18.96 -16.36
C MET A 1 -12.49 19.81 -16.79
N SER A 2 -11.82 20.50 -15.87
CA SER A 2 -10.60 21.24 -16.18
C SER A 2 -9.49 20.27 -16.59
N GLY A 3 -8.65 20.66 -17.55
CA GLY A 3 -7.55 19.83 -18.04
C GLY A 3 -6.39 19.72 -17.06
N PRO A 4 -5.40 18.83 -17.33
CA PRO A 4 -4.24 18.60 -16.47
C PRO A 4 -3.34 19.85 -16.32
N ASP A 5 -3.39 20.77 -17.27
CA ASP A 5 -2.75 22.08 -17.20
C ASP A 5 -3.25 22.95 -16.05
N SER A 6 -4.51 22.78 -15.63
CA SER A 6 -5.08 23.58 -14.55
C SER A 6 -4.39 23.38 -13.20
N TYR A 7 -3.59 22.32 -13.02
CA TYR A 7 -2.82 22.07 -11.80
C TYR A 7 -1.56 22.93 -11.70
N PHE A 8 -1.16 23.63 -12.76
CA PHE A 8 0.09 24.39 -12.85
C PHE A 8 -0.15 25.87 -13.14
N GLU A 9 0.72 26.72 -12.60
CA GLU A 9 0.64 28.18 -12.79
C GLU A 9 1.52 28.68 -13.94
N LYS A 10 2.70 28.07 -14.14
CA LYS A 10 3.63 28.49 -15.19
C LYS A 10 3.10 28.07 -16.56
N PRO A 11 3.10 28.95 -17.58
CA PRO A 11 2.65 28.59 -18.92
C PRO A 11 3.41 27.42 -19.56
N THR A 12 4.71 27.27 -19.25
CA THR A 12 5.53 26.15 -19.73
C THR A 12 5.14 24.83 -19.07
N ASP A 13 4.85 24.84 -17.77
CA ASP A 13 4.34 23.67 -17.04
C ASP A 13 2.92 23.29 -17.51
N GLN A 14 2.08 24.27 -17.86
CA GLN A 14 0.77 24.03 -18.48
C GLN A 14 0.90 23.40 -19.87
N GLN A 15 1.85 23.87 -20.68
CA GLN A 15 2.16 23.28 -21.98
C GLN A 15 2.66 21.84 -21.81
N MET A 16 3.56 21.61 -20.86
CA MET A 16 4.05 20.28 -20.51
C MET A 16 2.90 19.35 -20.12
N ALA A 17 2.01 19.79 -19.23
CA ALA A 17 0.87 18.99 -18.76
C ALA A 17 -0.04 18.54 -19.92
N ARG A 18 -0.30 19.41 -20.89
CA ARG A 18 -1.07 19.08 -22.11
C ARG A 18 -0.31 18.08 -22.98
N ALA A 19 0.96 18.34 -23.26
CA ALA A 19 1.80 17.45 -24.07
C ALA A 19 1.88 16.03 -23.46
N VAL A 20 2.06 15.93 -22.13
CA VAL A 20 2.06 14.65 -21.41
C VAL A 20 0.73 13.91 -21.57
N ALA A 21 -0.40 14.60 -21.42
CA ALA A 21 -1.72 13.99 -21.52
C ALA A 21 -2.12 13.61 -22.95
N ASP A 22 -1.67 14.39 -23.93
CA ASP A 22 -1.95 14.16 -25.36
C ASP A 22 -1.00 13.10 -25.96
N GLY A 23 0.07 12.72 -25.26
CA GLY A 23 1.06 11.78 -25.78
C GLY A 23 2.10 12.41 -26.72
N ASP A 24 2.25 13.73 -26.69
CA ASP A 24 3.20 14.47 -27.54
C ASP A 24 4.63 14.35 -26.99
N VAL A 25 5.22 13.18 -27.23
CA VAL A 25 6.58 12.82 -26.82
C VAL A 25 7.64 13.79 -27.33
N GLU A 26 7.44 14.38 -28.52
CA GLU A 26 8.40 15.30 -29.10
C GLU A 26 8.42 16.64 -28.34
N THR A 27 7.24 17.17 -28.01
CA THR A 27 7.15 18.36 -27.16
C THR A 27 7.69 18.09 -25.75
N ILE A 28 7.37 16.93 -25.16
CA ILE A 28 7.91 16.52 -23.85
C ILE A 28 9.43 16.54 -23.86
N ARG A 29 10.05 15.84 -24.83
CA ARG A 29 11.51 15.77 -24.96
C ARG A 29 12.12 17.15 -25.12
N ARG A 30 11.60 17.95 -26.05
CA ARG A 30 12.09 19.31 -26.30
C ARG A 30 12.07 20.17 -25.04
N LEU A 31 10.98 20.16 -24.27
CA LEU A 31 10.83 20.97 -23.06
C LEU A 31 11.77 20.55 -21.92
N LEU A 32 12.05 19.25 -21.82
CA LEU A 32 12.99 18.72 -20.82
C LEU A 32 14.44 18.99 -21.21
N GLU A 33 14.80 18.81 -22.50
CA GLU A 33 16.15 19.06 -23.02
C GLU A 33 16.51 20.55 -23.06
N SER A 34 15.52 21.42 -23.30
CA SER A 34 15.72 22.88 -23.22
C SER A 34 15.83 23.38 -21.77
N HIS A 35 15.59 22.52 -20.78
CA HIS A 35 15.54 22.86 -19.35
C HIS A 35 14.51 23.96 -19.02
N GLU A 36 13.50 24.14 -19.88
CA GLU A 36 12.39 25.09 -19.66
C GLU A 36 11.40 24.58 -18.60
N VAL A 37 11.38 23.27 -18.38
CA VAL A 37 10.53 22.57 -17.42
C VAL A 37 11.38 21.71 -16.49
N ASP A 38 11.11 21.79 -15.20
CA ASP A 38 11.70 20.89 -14.21
C ASP A 38 11.02 19.50 -14.32
N PRO A 39 11.77 18.40 -14.58
CA PRO A 39 11.21 17.06 -14.61
C PRO A 39 10.57 16.63 -13.27
N LEU A 40 10.90 17.31 -12.17
CA LEU A 40 10.37 17.04 -10.83
C LEU A 40 9.31 18.06 -10.39
N ALA A 41 8.80 18.89 -11.31
CA ALA A 41 7.75 19.85 -10.99
C ALA A 41 6.50 19.15 -10.46
N VAL A 42 5.92 19.75 -9.41
CA VAL A 42 4.69 19.28 -8.76
C VAL A 42 3.71 20.45 -8.72
N GLY A 43 2.56 20.25 -9.35
CA GLY A 43 1.42 21.16 -9.31
C GLY A 43 0.56 20.96 -8.07
N ARG A 44 -0.64 21.55 -8.11
CA ARG A 44 -1.64 21.37 -7.05
C ARG A 44 -2.04 19.90 -6.88
N ASP A 45 -2.50 19.54 -5.69
CA ASP A 45 -2.92 18.18 -5.31
C ASP A 45 -1.84 17.10 -5.54
N ALA A 46 -0.57 17.49 -5.43
CA ALA A 46 0.59 16.64 -5.70
C ALA A 46 0.66 16.08 -7.14
N THR A 47 -0.03 16.73 -8.09
CA THR A 47 0.01 16.35 -9.51
C THR A 47 1.40 16.56 -10.08
N ASN A 48 1.95 15.53 -10.71
CA ASN A 48 3.26 15.55 -11.37
C ASN A 48 3.16 14.89 -12.76
N TRP A 49 4.23 15.00 -13.56
CA TRP A 49 4.23 14.51 -14.94
C TRP A 49 3.92 13.01 -15.05
N LEU A 50 4.48 12.19 -14.17
CA LEU A 50 4.23 10.74 -14.18
C LEU A 50 2.76 10.42 -13.88
N THR A 51 2.16 11.12 -12.91
CA THR A 51 0.74 10.91 -12.58
C THR A 51 -0.19 11.30 -13.73
N ILE A 52 0.14 12.36 -14.47
CA ILE A 52 -0.62 12.76 -15.67
C ILE A 52 -0.48 11.69 -16.75
N ALA A 53 0.73 11.20 -17.02
CA ALA A 53 0.98 10.16 -18.02
C ALA A 53 0.21 8.86 -17.70
N VAL A 54 0.22 8.44 -16.43
CA VAL A 54 -0.52 7.26 -15.94
C VAL A 54 -2.03 7.47 -16.07
N ALA A 55 -2.56 8.61 -15.61
CA ALA A 55 -3.99 8.90 -15.67
C ALA A 55 -4.52 9.02 -17.12
N ALA A 56 -3.73 9.61 -18.01
CA ALA A 56 -4.03 9.73 -19.43
C ALA A 56 -3.73 8.44 -20.23
N ARG A 57 -3.14 7.42 -19.58
CA ARG A 57 -2.72 6.15 -20.18
C ARG A 57 -1.75 6.32 -21.37
N GLN A 58 -0.88 7.33 -21.31
CA GLN A 58 0.10 7.64 -22.34
C GLN A 58 1.44 6.97 -22.07
N LYS A 59 1.64 5.77 -22.63
CA LYS A 59 2.83 4.94 -22.36
C LYS A 59 4.12 5.63 -22.83
N GLY A 60 4.09 6.22 -24.02
CA GLY A 60 5.22 6.98 -24.56
C GLY A 60 5.61 8.18 -23.72
N SER A 61 4.61 8.92 -23.18
CA SER A 61 4.86 10.01 -22.24
C SER A 61 5.54 9.50 -20.97
N LEU A 62 5.02 8.42 -20.38
CA LEU A 62 5.63 7.83 -19.18
C LEU A 62 7.08 7.43 -19.43
N ASP A 63 7.34 6.71 -20.53
CA ASP A 63 8.68 6.23 -20.85
C ASP A 63 9.66 7.38 -21.02
N THR A 64 9.27 8.40 -21.79
CA THR A 64 10.08 9.60 -22.03
C THR A 64 10.35 10.34 -20.72
N LEU A 65 9.33 10.53 -19.87
CA LEU A 65 9.50 11.20 -18.58
C LEU A 65 10.49 10.45 -17.67
N LEU A 66 10.40 9.12 -17.62
CA LEU A 66 11.30 8.30 -16.83
C LEU A 66 12.74 8.35 -17.35
N GLU A 67 12.94 8.34 -18.68
CA GLU A 67 14.26 8.50 -19.32
C GLU A 67 14.92 9.84 -18.96
N HIS A 68 14.12 10.89 -18.74
CA HIS A 68 14.56 12.22 -18.35
C HIS A 68 14.52 12.45 -16.82
N GLY A 69 14.47 11.38 -16.02
CA GLY A 69 14.65 11.47 -14.57
C GLY A 69 13.44 11.97 -13.77
N ALA A 70 12.24 12.02 -14.37
CA ALA A 70 11.03 12.49 -13.69
C ALA A 70 10.57 11.63 -12.50
N LEU A 71 11.17 10.46 -12.29
CA LEU A 71 10.92 9.65 -11.08
C LEU A 71 11.49 10.31 -9.81
N GLY A 72 12.61 11.01 -9.93
CA GLY A 72 13.31 11.61 -8.79
C GLY A 72 13.79 10.55 -7.79
N ASP A 73 13.52 10.78 -6.51
CA ASP A 73 13.79 9.82 -5.44
C ASP A 73 12.78 8.64 -5.51
N PRO A 74 13.25 7.39 -5.66
CA PRO A 74 12.43 6.17 -5.55
C PRO A 74 11.47 6.10 -4.36
N LYS A 75 11.87 6.68 -3.22
CA LYS A 75 11.10 6.73 -1.96
C LYS A 75 10.42 8.08 -1.75
N GLY A 76 10.55 8.98 -2.72
CA GLY A 76 10.01 10.32 -2.69
C GLY A 76 8.53 10.38 -3.04
N LYS A 77 7.94 11.57 -2.83
CA LYS A 77 6.52 11.82 -3.08
C LYS A 77 6.09 11.64 -4.53
N ILE A 78 6.96 11.97 -5.49
CA ILE A 78 6.65 11.84 -6.93
C ILE A 78 6.48 10.36 -7.31
N ALA A 79 7.47 9.52 -6.97
CA ALA A 79 7.41 8.08 -7.16
C ALA A 79 6.20 7.45 -6.45
N GLY A 80 5.97 7.82 -5.19
CA GLY A 80 4.83 7.34 -4.40
C GLY A 80 3.48 7.70 -5.03
N GLN A 81 3.30 8.94 -5.51
CA GLN A 81 2.07 9.36 -6.15
C GLN A 81 1.86 8.71 -7.52
N ALA A 82 2.93 8.50 -8.29
CA ALA A 82 2.86 7.77 -9.56
C ALA A 82 2.46 6.30 -9.34
N LEU A 83 3.07 5.62 -8.34
CA LEU A 83 2.70 4.27 -7.95
C LEU A 83 1.27 4.18 -7.43
N TYR A 84 0.81 5.18 -6.67
CA TYR A 84 -0.58 5.26 -6.23
C TYR A 84 -1.55 5.30 -7.40
N ALA A 85 -1.33 6.22 -8.35
CA ALA A 85 -2.15 6.30 -9.56
C ALA A 85 -2.13 4.98 -10.36
N ALA A 86 -0.97 4.34 -10.48
CA ALA A 86 -0.82 3.08 -11.19
C ALA A 86 -1.51 1.90 -10.48
N THR A 87 -1.49 1.88 -9.15
CA THR A 87 -2.11 0.82 -8.32
C THR A 87 -3.63 0.83 -8.45
N LEU A 88 -4.22 2.01 -8.63
CA LEU A 88 -5.66 2.16 -8.86
C LEU A 88 -6.13 1.74 -10.25
N LEU A 89 -5.21 1.49 -11.19
CA LEU A 89 -5.54 1.01 -12.52
C LEU A 89 -5.59 -0.53 -12.55
N GLU A 90 -6.47 -1.06 -13.40
CA GLU A 90 -6.54 -2.51 -13.67
C GLU A 90 -5.35 -3.00 -14.50
N ASP A 91 -4.76 -2.13 -15.33
CA ASP A 91 -3.62 -2.47 -16.19
C ASP A 91 -2.30 -2.44 -15.40
N LEU A 92 -1.77 -3.63 -15.10
CA LEU A 92 -0.53 -3.81 -14.34
C LEU A 92 0.72 -3.26 -15.04
N TYR A 93 0.64 -2.88 -16.32
CA TYR A 93 1.73 -2.25 -17.07
C TYR A 93 2.33 -1.06 -16.31
N TRP A 94 1.49 -0.16 -15.81
CA TRP A 94 1.92 1.09 -15.18
C TRP A 94 2.73 0.84 -13.92
N LEU A 95 2.23 -0.08 -13.08
CA LEU A 95 2.88 -0.47 -11.84
C LEU A 95 4.22 -1.15 -12.12
N LYS A 96 4.24 -2.12 -13.04
CA LYS A 96 5.46 -2.80 -13.49
C LYS A 96 6.50 -1.83 -14.03
N ARG A 97 6.07 -0.87 -14.85
CA ARG A 97 6.98 0.07 -15.51
C ARG A 97 7.61 1.06 -14.53
N LEU A 98 6.84 1.58 -13.58
CA LEU A 98 7.34 2.45 -12.51
C LEU A 98 8.28 1.70 -11.56
N HIS A 99 7.92 0.47 -11.17
CA HIS A 99 8.79 -0.37 -10.35
C HIS A 99 10.10 -0.71 -11.08
N ALA A 100 10.05 -1.05 -12.37
CA ALA A 100 11.24 -1.29 -13.20
C ALA A 100 12.12 -0.04 -13.34
N ALA A 101 11.55 1.17 -13.24
CA ALA A 101 12.31 2.41 -13.18
C ALA A 101 12.92 2.70 -11.79
N GLY A 102 12.67 1.84 -10.81
CA GLY A 102 13.23 1.91 -9.47
C GLY A 102 12.27 2.40 -8.39
N ALA A 103 11.00 2.69 -8.70
CA ALA A 103 10.04 3.16 -7.70
C ALA A 103 9.84 2.14 -6.58
N ASP A 104 9.90 2.59 -5.32
CA ASP A 104 9.81 1.72 -4.15
C ASP A 104 8.34 1.38 -3.82
N LEU A 105 8.00 0.09 -3.83
CA LEU A 105 6.65 -0.40 -3.50
C LEU A 105 6.30 -0.20 -2.01
N ASN A 106 7.30 0.06 -1.17
CA ASN A 106 7.15 0.36 0.26
C ASN A 106 6.85 1.84 0.57
N ASN A 107 6.59 2.62 -0.48
CA ASN A 107 6.32 4.05 -0.37
C ASN A 107 4.86 4.35 -0.01
N HIS A 108 4.55 5.62 0.22
CA HIS A 108 3.21 6.14 0.43
C HIS A 108 2.77 6.99 -0.76
N GLY A 109 1.48 6.94 -1.08
CA GLY A 109 0.88 7.76 -2.12
C GLY A 109 -0.62 7.93 -1.86
N GLY A 110 -1.17 9.09 -2.25
CA GLY A 110 -2.54 9.45 -1.84
C GLY A 110 -2.74 9.59 -0.32
N GLY A 111 -1.66 9.56 0.46
CA GLY A 111 -1.68 9.52 1.91
C GLY A 111 -1.31 8.15 2.47
N ASP A 112 -1.70 7.05 1.83
CA ASP A 112 -1.63 5.70 2.41
C ASP A 112 -0.41 4.90 1.93
N LEU A 113 -0.07 3.85 2.68
CA LEU A 113 0.94 2.87 2.28
C LEU A 113 0.45 2.15 1.01
N LEU A 114 1.30 2.03 -0.01
CA LEU A 114 0.89 1.48 -1.29
C LEU A 114 0.36 0.03 -1.23
N LEU A 115 0.89 -0.79 -0.32
CA LEU A 115 0.37 -2.13 -0.08
C LEU A 115 -1.07 -2.09 0.46
N GLU A 116 -1.42 -1.12 1.32
CA GLU A 116 -2.79 -0.94 1.81
C GLU A 116 -3.74 -0.59 0.65
N VAL A 117 -3.31 0.32 -0.23
CA VAL A 117 -4.05 0.67 -1.45
C VAL A 117 -4.25 -0.55 -2.34
N ALA A 118 -3.23 -1.38 -2.55
CA ALA A 118 -3.33 -2.61 -3.32
C ALA A 118 -4.37 -3.58 -2.75
N VAL A 119 -4.41 -3.74 -1.42
CA VAL A 119 -5.43 -4.55 -0.73
C VAL A 119 -6.84 -4.03 -0.97
N ASP A 120 -7.03 -2.71 -0.93
CA ASP A 120 -8.33 -2.04 -1.07
C ASP A 120 -8.86 -2.05 -2.50
N THR A 121 -7.99 -2.07 -3.51
CA THR A 121 -8.42 -2.21 -4.92
C THR A 121 -9.12 -3.54 -5.20
N ARG A 122 -8.88 -4.56 -4.35
CA ARG A 122 -9.35 -5.95 -4.55
C ARG A 122 -8.90 -6.57 -5.88
N ASN A 123 -7.91 -5.96 -6.54
CA ASN A 123 -7.27 -6.52 -7.72
C ASN A 123 -6.19 -7.52 -7.28
N ARG A 124 -6.46 -8.81 -7.48
CA ARG A 124 -5.55 -9.89 -7.06
C ARG A 124 -4.20 -9.80 -7.75
N GLU A 125 -4.16 -9.47 -9.05
CA GLU A 125 -2.90 -9.36 -9.80
C GLU A 125 -2.03 -8.21 -9.28
N THR A 126 -2.63 -7.07 -8.95
CA THR A 126 -1.93 -5.95 -8.31
C THR A 126 -1.38 -6.36 -6.95
N LEU A 127 -2.20 -6.98 -6.10
CA LEU A 127 -1.76 -7.43 -4.77
C LEU A 127 -0.63 -8.46 -4.87
N ASP A 128 -0.76 -9.47 -5.72
CA ASP A 128 0.27 -10.49 -5.92
C ASP A 128 1.58 -9.85 -6.39
N PHE A 129 1.52 -8.85 -7.28
CA PHE A 129 2.72 -8.11 -7.69
C PHE A 129 3.44 -7.46 -6.51
N TYR A 130 2.72 -6.76 -5.62
CA TYR A 130 3.32 -6.18 -4.40
C TYR A 130 3.96 -7.26 -3.52
N LEU A 131 3.24 -8.35 -3.27
CA LEU A 131 3.69 -9.43 -2.39
C LEU A 131 4.88 -10.23 -2.95
N GLU A 132 5.04 -10.27 -4.27
CA GLU A 132 6.16 -10.95 -4.95
C GLU A 132 7.40 -10.05 -5.10
N HIS A 133 7.23 -8.72 -5.07
CA HIS A 133 8.29 -7.75 -5.38
C HIS A 133 8.76 -6.94 -4.15
N GLY A 134 8.72 -7.57 -2.96
CA GLY A 134 9.37 -7.04 -1.77
C GLY A 134 8.57 -5.99 -0.99
N ALA A 135 7.24 -6.03 -1.06
CA ALA A 135 6.41 -5.29 -0.13
C ALA A 135 6.64 -5.77 1.31
N ASP A 136 6.99 -4.83 2.18
CA ASP A 136 7.20 -5.04 3.61
C ASP A 136 5.84 -5.02 4.33
N LEU A 137 5.47 -6.17 4.86
CA LEU A 137 4.17 -6.41 5.52
C LEU A 137 4.09 -5.78 6.93
N ASP A 138 5.23 -5.35 7.49
CA ASP A 138 5.34 -4.80 8.84
C ASP A 138 5.45 -3.27 8.86
N LEU A 139 5.45 -2.63 7.69
CA LEU A 139 5.37 -1.18 7.60
C LEU A 139 4.09 -0.67 8.25
N ARG A 140 4.25 0.44 8.97
CA ARG A 140 3.14 1.07 9.68
C ARG A 140 2.31 1.89 8.69
N THR A 141 1.02 1.60 8.67
CA THR A 141 0.02 2.43 8.00
C THR A 141 -0.19 3.73 8.77
N ASN A 142 -0.99 4.64 8.22
CA ASN A 142 -1.30 5.93 8.84
C ASN A 142 -1.98 5.82 10.20
N THR A 143 -2.65 4.70 10.47
CA THR A 143 -3.26 4.44 11.79
C THR A 143 -2.24 3.93 12.81
N GLY A 144 -0.99 3.70 12.40
CA GLY A 144 0.10 3.14 13.19
C GLY A 144 0.08 1.60 13.27
N GLY A 145 -0.89 0.94 12.63
CA GLY A 145 -0.99 -0.52 12.54
C GLY A 145 -0.26 -1.09 11.31
N SER A 146 -0.35 -2.40 11.06
CA SER A 146 0.12 -3.02 9.80
C SER A 146 -1.04 -3.23 8.82
N VAL A 147 -0.72 -3.52 7.56
CA VAL A 147 -1.73 -3.90 6.55
C VAL A 147 -2.50 -5.15 6.97
N ALA A 148 -1.84 -6.11 7.63
CA ALA A 148 -2.53 -7.28 8.20
C ALA A 148 -3.59 -6.88 9.24
N LEU A 149 -3.32 -5.86 10.06
CA LEU A 149 -4.28 -5.38 11.05
C LEU A 149 -5.49 -4.69 10.42
N SER A 150 -5.30 -3.76 9.47
CA SER A 150 -6.43 -3.12 8.78
C SER A 150 -7.26 -4.15 7.99
N THR A 151 -6.59 -5.12 7.36
CA THR A 151 -7.24 -6.25 6.67
C THR A 151 -8.09 -7.13 7.62
N ALA A 152 -7.60 -7.40 8.82
CA ALA A 152 -8.35 -8.12 9.85
C ALA A 152 -9.58 -7.34 10.35
N GLN A 153 -9.46 -6.01 10.48
CA GLN A 153 -10.58 -5.13 10.84
C GLN A 153 -11.66 -5.13 9.76
N ALA A 154 -11.28 -5.25 8.49
CA ALA A 154 -12.17 -5.47 7.35
C ALA A 154 -12.71 -6.92 7.24
N LYS A 155 -12.38 -7.80 8.20
CA LYS A 155 -12.80 -9.21 8.28
C LYS A 155 -12.34 -10.09 7.12
N ARG A 156 -11.23 -9.73 6.46
CA ARG A 156 -10.60 -10.52 5.39
C ARG A 156 -9.52 -11.45 5.93
N PHE A 157 -9.94 -12.38 6.79
CA PHE A 157 -9.01 -13.24 7.54
C PHE A 157 -8.23 -14.21 6.66
N ASP A 158 -8.77 -14.59 5.50
CA ASP A 158 -8.07 -15.32 4.44
C ASP A 158 -6.77 -14.60 4.04
N LEU A 159 -6.88 -13.31 3.75
CA LEU A 159 -5.73 -12.50 3.35
C LEU A 159 -4.78 -12.23 4.52
N VAL A 160 -5.30 -12.08 5.73
CA VAL A 160 -4.45 -11.99 6.94
C VAL A 160 -3.61 -13.25 7.09
N ASN A 161 -4.21 -14.43 6.92
CA ASN A 161 -3.49 -15.69 7.00
C ASN A 161 -2.42 -15.80 5.91
N GLU A 162 -2.69 -15.36 4.69
CA GLU A 162 -1.70 -15.28 3.60
C GLU A 162 -0.53 -14.34 3.97
N PHE A 163 -0.80 -13.17 4.55
CA PHE A 163 0.25 -12.26 5.00
C PHE A 163 1.13 -12.88 6.09
N LEU A 164 0.53 -13.56 7.06
CA LEU A 164 1.28 -14.31 8.08
C LEU A 164 2.12 -15.43 7.45
N ASP A 165 1.61 -16.12 6.43
CA ASP A 165 2.38 -17.13 5.69
C ASP A 165 3.60 -16.53 4.98
N ARG A 166 3.47 -15.29 4.51
CA ARG A 166 4.56 -14.49 3.90
C ARG A 166 5.45 -13.80 4.94
N GLY A 167 5.23 -14.03 6.23
CA GLY A 167 6.11 -13.59 7.31
C GLY A 167 5.71 -12.28 7.98
N ALA A 168 4.49 -11.76 7.74
CA ALA A 168 3.99 -10.62 8.48
C ALA A 168 4.01 -10.87 9.99
N SER A 169 4.40 -9.87 10.77
CA SER A 169 4.41 -9.95 12.21
C SER A 169 2.99 -9.91 12.76
N PRO A 170 2.59 -10.91 13.58
CA PRO A 170 1.29 -10.92 14.20
C PRO A 170 1.15 -9.90 15.33
N TRP A 171 2.26 -9.29 15.75
CA TRP A 171 2.35 -8.48 16.97
C TRP A 171 2.20 -6.97 16.75
N VAL A 172 2.03 -6.51 15.50
CA VAL A 172 1.86 -5.09 15.23
C VAL A 172 0.58 -4.57 15.90
N MET A 173 0.70 -3.41 16.54
CA MET A 173 -0.38 -2.76 17.26
C MET A 173 -0.55 -1.34 16.76
N ASP A 174 -1.79 -0.96 16.42
CA ASP A 174 -2.11 0.39 15.94
C ASP A 174 -1.98 1.46 17.04
N SER A 175 -2.08 2.73 16.68
CA SER A 175 -2.01 3.85 17.62
C SER A 175 -3.06 3.76 18.74
N LEU A 176 -4.24 3.20 18.44
CA LEU A 176 -5.34 3.00 19.37
C LEU A 176 -5.13 1.81 20.31
N GLY A 177 -4.17 0.93 20.05
CA GLY A 177 -3.90 -0.26 20.84
C GLY A 177 -4.59 -1.54 20.33
N SER A 178 -5.19 -1.52 19.14
CA SER A 178 -5.77 -2.71 18.52
C SER A 178 -4.68 -3.66 18.03
N THR A 179 -4.98 -4.95 18.04
CA THR A 179 -4.08 -6.04 17.61
C THR A 179 -4.86 -7.00 16.70
N LEU A 180 -4.15 -7.93 16.03
CA LEU A 180 -4.83 -8.98 15.25
C LEU A 180 -5.80 -9.80 16.10
N GLY A 181 -5.38 -10.17 17.32
CA GLY A 181 -6.22 -10.90 18.27
C GLY A 181 -7.51 -10.15 18.60
N SER A 182 -7.41 -8.87 18.98
CA SER A 182 -8.61 -8.10 19.34
C SER A 182 -9.51 -7.81 18.14
N ALA A 183 -8.95 -7.67 16.93
CA ALA A 183 -9.74 -7.59 15.70
C ALA A 183 -10.51 -8.90 15.42
N ALA A 184 -9.84 -10.05 15.51
CA ALA A 184 -10.42 -11.37 15.26
C ALA A 184 -11.47 -11.78 16.32
N GLU A 185 -11.29 -11.41 17.58
CA GLU A 185 -12.24 -11.66 18.65
C GLU A 185 -13.51 -10.81 18.54
N ARG A 186 -13.38 -9.52 18.21
CA ARG A 186 -14.55 -8.64 17.99
C ARG A 186 -15.45 -9.13 16.87
N ALA A 187 -14.86 -9.73 15.83
CA ALA A 187 -15.62 -10.34 14.74
C ALA A 187 -16.36 -11.62 15.16
N GLY A 188 -16.01 -12.24 16.30
CA GLY A 188 -16.54 -13.52 16.79
C GLY A 188 -17.95 -13.50 17.39
N LYS A 189 -18.66 -12.36 17.40
CA LYS A 189 -20.11 -12.31 17.68
C LYS A 189 -20.91 -12.80 16.45
N VAL A 190 -20.58 -13.99 15.96
CA VAL A 190 -21.22 -14.63 14.81
C VAL A 190 -22.35 -15.54 15.28
N PRO A 191 -23.52 -15.56 14.60
CA PRO A 191 -24.56 -16.53 14.89
C PRO A 191 -24.05 -17.98 14.72
N ALA A 192 -24.62 -18.93 15.47
CA ALA A 192 -24.20 -20.35 15.44
C ALA A 192 -24.17 -20.99 14.04
N TRP A 193 -25.01 -20.52 13.12
CA TRP A 193 -25.06 -20.99 11.73
C TRP A 193 -23.88 -20.49 10.87
N ASP A 194 -23.25 -19.38 11.25
CA ASP A 194 -22.12 -18.75 10.55
C ASP A 194 -20.76 -19.33 10.99
N HIS A 195 -20.76 -20.25 11.96
CA HIS A 195 -19.53 -20.91 12.42
C HIS A 195 -18.81 -21.69 11.30
N ARG A 196 -19.55 -22.07 10.24
CA ARG A 196 -19.05 -22.84 9.10
C ARG A 196 -18.76 -21.98 7.86
N SER A 197 -18.93 -20.66 7.91
CA SER A 197 -18.60 -19.83 6.76
C SER A 197 -17.09 -19.82 6.51
N PRO A 198 -16.64 -19.72 5.24
CA PRO A 198 -15.22 -19.64 4.92
C PRO A 198 -14.51 -18.51 5.70
N MET A 199 -15.16 -17.35 5.80
CA MET A 199 -14.64 -16.22 6.59
C MET A 199 -14.41 -16.61 8.06
N ASN A 200 -15.37 -17.28 8.70
CA ASN A 200 -15.21 -17.67 10.10
C ASN A 200 -14.19 -18.82 10.28
N GLN A 201 -14.04 -19.72 9.30
CA GLN A 201 -12.98 -20.72 9.32
C GLN A 201 -11.60 -20.07 9.31
N GLU A 202 -11.37 -19.11 8.42
CA GLU A 202 -10.11 -18.36 8.35
C GLU A 202 -9.86 -17.52 9.61
N ARG A 203 -10.93 -16.97 10.21
CA ARG A 203 -10.86 -16.28 11.50
C ARG A 203 -10.43 -17.21 12.64
N LEU A 204 -10.99 -18.42 12.71
CA LEU A 204 -10.64 -19.40 13.72
C LEU A 204 -9.21 -19.90 13.53
N LEU A 205 -8.79 -20.12 12.27
CA LEU A 205 -7.40 -20.43 11.93
C LEU A 205 -6.45 -19.33 12.40
N LEU A 206 -6.79 -18.06 12.16
CA LEU A 206 -6.00 -16.93 12.66
C LEU A 206 -5.87 -16.98 14.20
N LEU A 207 -6.97 -17.15 14.93
CA LEU A 207 -6.93 -17.24 16.40
C LEU A 207 -6.09 -18.42 16.89
N GLU A 208 -6.21 -19.59 16.26
CA GLU A 208 -5.37 -20.76 16.56
C GLU A 208 -3.89 -20.45 16.38
N ARG A 209 -3.51 -19.82 15.26
CA ARG A 209 -2.13 -19.43 14.96
C ARG A 209 -1.57 -18.43 15.96
N LEU A 210 -2.39 -17.46 16.39
CA LEU A 210 -2.01 -16.51 17.43
C LEU A 210 -1.80 -17.22 18.78
N HIS A 211 -2.71 -18.11 19.19
CA HIS A 211 -2.51 -18.86 20.45
C HIS A 211 -1.27 -19.75 20.42
N ALA A 212 -0.93 -20.33 19.26
CA ALA A 212 0.27 -21.16 19.09
C ALA A 212 1.59 -20.42 19.37
N ILE A 213 1.62 -19.09 19.23
CA ILE A 213 2.78 -18.24 19.55
C ILE A 213 2.68 -17.54 20.91
N GLY A 214 1.72 -17.94 21.75
CA GLY A 214 1.52 -17.35 23.07
C GLY A 214 0.88 -15.97 23.05
N PHE A 215 0.12 -15.62 22.00
CA PHE A 215 -0.68 -14.40 21.97
C PHE A 215 -1.75 -14.45 23.09
N PRO A 216 -1.99 -13.36 23.84
CA PRO A 216 -2.96 -13.38 24.93
C PRO A 216 -4.37 -13.76 24.49
N ASN A 217 -5.08 -14.52 25.34
CA ASN A 217 -6.49 -14.89 25.18
C ASN A 217 -7.23 -14.67 26.52
N PRO A 218 -8.18 -13.71 26.60
CA PRO A 218 -8.57 -12.80 25.51
C PRO A 218 -7.43 -11.86 25.14
N ALA A 219 -7.44 -11.38 23.89
CA ALA A 219 -6.50 -10.37 23.43
C ALA A 219 -6.69 -9.07 24.24
N PRO A 220 -5.60 -8.29 24.46
CA PRO A 220 -5.72 -7.03 25.19
C PRO A 220 -6.71 -6.10 24.49
N THR A 221 -7.56 -5.46 25.28
CA THR A 221 -8.38 -4.35 24.81
C THR A 221 -7.49 -3.20 24.33
N ALA A 222 -8.05 -2.28 23.55
CA ALA A 222 -7.31 -1.11 23.06
C ALA A 222 -6.60 -0.34 24.19
N THR A 223 -7.26 -0.18 25.35
CA THR A 223 -6.67 0.51 26.51
C THR A 223 -5.55 -0.30 27.16
N GLU A 224 -5.74 -1.61 27.35
CA GLU A 224 -4.70 -2.48 27.89
C GLU A 224 -3.49 -2.59 26.94
N GLY A 225 -3.75 -2.67 25.64
CA GLY A 225 -2.72 -2.72 24.60
C GLY A 225 -1.83 -1.48 24.63
N ARG A 226 -2.42 -0.28 24.72
CA ARG A 226 -1.64 0.96 24.89
C ARG A 226 -0.80 0.95 26.16
N ALA A 227 -1.37 0.53 27.29
CA ALA A 227 -0.64 0.44 28.55
C ALA A 227 0.52 -0.57 28.49
N LEU A 228 0.34 -1.71 27.81
CA LEU A 228 1.40 -2.70 27.58
C LEU A 228 2.52 -2.14 26.71
N ARG A 229 2.19 -1.42 25.64
CA ARG A 229 3.17 -0.75 24.77
C ARG A 229 3.95 0.33 25.50
N GLU A 230 3.28 1.19 26.27
CA GLU A 230 3.91 2.23 27.09
C GLU A 230 4.84 1.65 28.16
N ALA A 231 4.46 0.49 28.73
CA ALA A 231 5.28 -0.23 29.69
C ALA A 231 6.43 -1.05 29.05
N GLY A 232 6.59 -1.04 27.72
CA GLY A 232 7.61 -1.83 27.01
C GLY A 232 7.37 -3.35 27.09
N LYS A 233 6.13 -3.77 27.33
CA LYS A 233 5.72 -5.19 27.48
C LYS A 233 5.03 -5.74 26.23
N TRP A 234 5.03 -4.99 25.13
CA TRP A 234 4.43 -5.38 23.86
C TRP A 234 5.39 -5.13 22.68
N PRO A 235 5.69 -6.15 21.85
CA PRO A 235 5.34 -7.57 22.03
C PRO A 235 5.90 -8.14 23.34
N PRO A 236 5.34 -9.27 23.85
CA PRO A 236 5.91 -9.95 25.00
C PRO A 236 7.40 -10.29 24.77
N PRO A 237 8.27 -10.20 25.79
CA PRO A 237 9.67 -10.57 25.66
C PRO A 237 9.83 -12.02 25.17
N GLY A 238 10.61 -12.21 24.11
CA GLY A 238 10.83 -13.54 23.49
C GLY A 238 9.68 -14.00 22.58
N ALA A 239 8.71 -13.14 22.28
CA ALA A 239 7.65 -13.44 21.32
C ALA A 239 8.25 -13.80 19.93
N PRO A 240 7.78 -14.89 19.29
CA PRO A 240 8.21 -15.24 17.94
C PRO A 240 7.89 -14.11 16.95
N ALA A 241 8.83 -13.76 16.07
CA ALA A 241 8.62 -12.69 15.11
C ALA A 241 7.49 -12.99 14.10
N THR A 242 7.22 -14.27 13.83
CA THR A 242 6.24 -14.74 12.86
C THR A 242 5.27 -15.76 13.48
N ALA A 243 4.08 -15.87 12.89
CA ALA A 243 3.14 -16.93 13.23
C ALA A 243 3.49 -18.24 12.49
N PRO A 244 3.29 -19.42 13.08
CA PRO A 244 3.52 -20.69 12.41
C PRO A 244 2.63 -20.82 11.18
N ARG A 245 3.17 -21.45 10.13
CA ARG A 245 2.38 -21.91 8.98
C ARG A 245 1.58 -23.15 9.40
N PRO A 246 0.34 -23.32 8.95
CA PRO A 246 -0.36 -24.59 9.10
C PRO A 246 0.47 -25.72 8.48
N ALA A 247 0.44 -26.90 9.10
CA ALA A 247 1.10 -28.07 8.52
C ALA A 247 0.55 -28.32 7.12
N ALA A 248 1.43 -28.54 6.13
CA ALA A 248 0.99 -28.96 4.81
C ALA A 248 0.20 -30.27 4.94
N PRO A 249 -0.95 -30.41 4.24
CA PRO A 249 -1.76 -31.62 4.29
C PRO A 249 -1.01 -32.86 3.77
#